data_AF-A0A063BGF0-F1
#
_entry.id   AF-A0A063BGF0-F1
#
_cell.length_a   1.000
_cell.length_b   1.000
_cell.length_c   1.000
_cell.angle_alpha   90.00
_cell.angle_beta   90.00
_cell.angle_gamma   90.00
#
_symmetry.space_group_name_H-M   'P 1'
#
loop_
_entity.id
_entity.type
_entity.pdbx_description
1 polymer ?
#
loop_
_entity_poly.entity_id
_entity_poly.type
_entity_poly.pdbx_seq_one_letter_code
_entity_poly.pdbx_strand_id
1 'polypeptide(L)' 'MLMNNVKVISVSPRVPNIKEQSSQHRTHFEVVELMYEQIQWSYLDGNMIFRDAWNMS' A
#
# COMPACT_ATOMS: atom_id res chain seq x y z
N MET A 1 -2.96 -8.84 -5.33
CA MET A 1 -2.66 -7.54 -5.95
C MET A 1 -1.39 -7.69 -6.77
N LEU A 2 -1.38 -7.18 -8.00
CA LEU A 2 -0.20 -7.17 -8.88
C LEU A 2 -0.07 -5.76 -9.47
N MET A 3 1.15 -5.22 -9.51
CA MET A 3 1.43 -3.88 -10.03
C MET A 3 2.58 -3.93 -11.04
N ASN A 4 2.49 -3.13 -12.11
CA ASN A 4 3.50 -3.04 -13.15
C ASN A 4 4.16 -1.65 -13.15
N ASN A 5 5.46 -1.60 -13.49
CA ASN A 5 6.27 -0.39 -13.54
C ASN A 5 6.16 0.45 -12.25
N VAL A 6 6.47 -0.18 -11.12
CA VAL A 6 6.31 0.42 -9.79
C VAL A 6 7.54 1.23 -9.42
N LYS A 7 7.30 2.43 -8.88
CA LYS A 7 8.33 3.27 -8.26
C LYS A 7 7.98 3.52 -6.80
N VAL A 8 8.95 3.30 -5.91
CA VAL A 8 8.89 3.80 -4.54
C VAL A 8 9.12 5.30 -4.58
N ILE A 9 8.14 6.09 -4.15
CA ILE A 9 8.23 7.55 -4.15
C ILE A 9 8.55 8.12 -2.77
N SER A 10 8.29 7.37 -1.70
CA SER A 10 8.55 7.79 -0.33
C SER A 10 8.58 6.58 0.61
N VAL A 11 9.43 6.68 1.64
CA VAL A 11 9.51 5.75 2.76
C VAL A 11 9.57 6.58 4.04
N SER A 12 8.56 6.45 4.89
CA SER A 12 8.39 7.26 6.09
C SER A 12 8.33 6.38 7.36
N PRO A 13 9.35 6.47 8.24
CA PRO A 13 9.35 5.74 9.50
C PRO A 13 8.33 6.33 10.47
N ARG A 14 7.61 5.46 11.16
CA ARG A 14 6.57 5.81 12.12
C ARG A 14 6.75 5.02 13.41
N VAL A 15 6.59 5.72 14.52
CA VAL A 15 6.46 5.13 15.86
C VAL A 15 5.13 5.62 16.44
N PRO A 16 4.17 4.72 16.72
CA PRO A 16 2.93 5.09 17.38
C PRO A 16 3.16 5.71 18.76
N ASN A 17 2.22 6.53 19.20
CA ASN A 17 2.26 7.10 20.55
C ASN A 17 2.00 6.01 21.60
N ILE A 18 3.05 5.53 22.26
CA ILE A 18 2.97 4.44 23.25
C ILE A 18 2.05 4.73 24.45
N LYS A 19 1.65 5.99 24.67
CA LYS A 19 0.72 6.34 25.75
C LYS A 19 -0.73 6.05 25.37
N GLU A 20 -1.05 5.94 24.09
CA GLU A 20 -2.40 5.58 23.63
C GLU A 20 -2.62 4.08 23.75
N GLN A 21 -3.63 3.69 24.52
CA GLN A 21 -3.93 2.28 24.83
C GLN A 21 -4.12 1.42 23.56
N SER A 22 -4.68 2.00 22.49
CA SER A 22 -4.88 1.33 21.19
C SER A 22 -3.58 0.98 20.46
N SER A 23 -2.47 1.65 20.79
CA SER A 23 -1.18 1.51 20.11
C SER A 23 -0.03 1.06 21.01
N GLN A 24 -0.29 0.80 22.29
CA GLN A 24 0.70 0.31 23.26
C GLN A 24 1.42 -0.97 22.81
N HIS A 25 0.72 -1.84 22.09
CA HIS A 25 1.25 -3.11 21.57
C HIS A 25 1.90 -2.99 20.18
N ARG A 26 1.87 -1.80 19.55
CA ARG A 26 2.38 -1.60 18.20
C ARG A 26 3.84 -1.16 18.25
N THR A 27 4.68 -1.76 17.39
CA THR A 27 6.08 -1.41 17.22
C THR A 27 6.27 -0.30 16.19
N HIS A 28 7.52 0.10 15.94
CA HIS A 28 7.84 0.93 14.78
C HIS A 28 7.41 0.24 13.48
N PHE A 29 7.05 1.03 12.48
CA PHE A 29 6.69 0.57 11.15
C PHE A 29 7.03 1.63 10.11
N GLU A 30 7.12 1.22 8.85
CA GLU A 30 7.38 2.10 7.72
C GLU A 30 6.10 2.30 6.91
N VAL A 31 5.85 3.52 6.45
CA VAL A 31 4.85 3.80 5.41
C VAL A 31 5.58 3.93 4.09
N VAL A 32 5.26 3.03 3.14
CA VAL A 32 5.84 3.02 1.79
C VAL A 32 4.79 3.50 0.80
N GLU A 33 5.10 4.56 0.07
CA GLU A 33 4.22 5.13 -0.95
C GLU A 33 4.73 4.73 -2.34
N LEU A 34 3.82 4.22 -3.17
CA LEU A 34 4.12 3.66 -4.48
C LEU A 34 3.37 4.42 -5.56
N MET A 35 4.07 4.76 -6.64
CA MET A 35 3.44 5.04 -7.93
C MET A 35 3.56 3.81 -8.81
N TYR A 36 2.57 3.60 -9.67
CA TYR A 36 2.51 2.48 -10.59
C TYR A 36 1.93 2.96 -11.92
N GLU A 37 2.25 2.23 -12.99
CA GLU A 37 1.60 2.45 -14.28
C GLU A 37 0.27 1.70 -14.34
N GLN A 38 0.25 0.45 -13.88
CA GLN A 38 -0.97 -0.37 -13.84
C GLN A 38 -1.05 -1.16 -12.52
N ILE A 39 -2.27 -1.34 -12.03
CA ILE A 39 -2.59 -2.21 -10.90
C ILE A 39 -3.72 -3.18 -11.26
N GLN A 40 -3.58 -4.42 -10.79
CA GLN A 40 -4.61 -5.47 -10.83
C GLN A 40 -4.97 -5.90 -9.41
N TRP A 41 -6.26 -5.77 -9.10
CA TRP A 41 -6.88 -6.31 -7.89
C TRP A 41 -7.54 -7.65 -8.19
N SER A 42 -7.34 -8.61 -7.30
CA SER A 42 -7.93 -9.95 -7.41
C SER A 42 -8.65 -10.24 -6.11
N TYR A 43 -9.98 -10.38 -6.19
CA TYR A 43 -10.82 -10.81 -5.09
C TYR A 43 -11.10 -12.31 -5.26
N LEU A 44 -10.34 -13.13 -4.54
CA LEU A 44 -10.28 -14.58 -4.77
C LEU A 44 -11.59 -15.28 -4.40
N ASP A 45 -12.23 -14.87 -3.31
CA ASP A 45 -13.46 -15.49 -2.81
C ASP A 45 -14.65 -15.34 -3.78
N GLY A 46 -14.62 -14.30 -4.63
CA GLY A 46 -15.61 -14.07 -5.68
C GLY A 46 -15.08 -14.25 -7.09
N ASN A 47 -13.82 -14.69 -7.24
CA ASN A 47 -13.10 -14.82 -8.52
C ASN A 47 -13.19 -13.57 -9.43
N MET A 48 -13.18 -12.38 -8.83
CA MET A 48 -13.26 -11.11 -9.58
C MET A 48 -11.88 -10.50 -9.79
N ILE A 49 -11.67 -9.92 -10.97
CA ILE A 49 -10.43 -9.22 -11.34
C ILE A 49 -10.79 -7.82 -11.82
N PHE A 50 -10.20 -6.81 -11.20
CA PHE A 50 -10.31 -5.41 -11.60
C PHE A 50 -8.93 -4.85 -11.95
N ARG A 51 -8.87 -4.00 -12.98
CA ARG A 51 -7.64 -3.37 -13.44
C ARG A 51 -7.83 -1.88 -13.56
N ASP A 52 -6.81 -1.14 -13.19
CA ASP A 52 -6.71 0.30 -13.36
C ASP A 52 -5.31 0.65 -13.85
N ALA A 53 -5.19 1.71 -14.64
CA ALA A 53 -3.94 2.18 -15.22
C ALA A 53 -3.90 3.70 -15.31
N TRP A 54 -2.77 4.27 -14.90
CA TRP A 54 -2.48 5.68 -15.07
C TRP A 54 -2.13 5.94 -16.55
N ASN A 55 -2.97 6.68 -17.25
CA ASN A 55 -2.67 7.09 -18.62
C ASN A 55 -1.78 8.34 -18.59
N MET A 56 -0.51 8.18 -18.93
CA MET A 56 0.42 9.30 -19.12
C MET A 56 0.29 9.81 -20.56
N SER A 57 -0.88 10.34 -20.93
CA SER A 57 -1.08 11.05 -22.20
C SER A 57 -0.65 12.51 -22.09
#